data_AF-A0A529F980-F1
#
_entry.id   AF-A0A529F980-F1
#
_cell.length_a   1.000
_cell.length_b   1.000
_cell.length_c   1.000
_cell.angle_alpha   90.00
_cell.angle_beta   90.00
_cell.angle_gamma   90.00
#
_symmetry.space_group_name_H-M   'P 1'
#
loop_
_entity.id
_entity.type
_entity.pdbx_description
1 polymer ?
#
loop_
_entity_poly.entity_id
_entity_poly.type
_entity_poly.pdbx_seq_one_letter_code
_entity_poly.pdbx_strand_id
1 'polypeptide(L)' 'IYFTLGAMDMPAYFKPTHHAHVREQLPFLHMPDDLPRHLKTSVPRPNGTQL' A
#
# COMPACT_ATOMS: atom_id res chain seq x y z
N ILE A 1 -3.01 -3.07 7.01
CA ILE A 1 -2.64 -4.47 6.67
C ILE A 1 -2.39 -4.48 5.18
N TYR A 2 -1.26 -5.05 4.73
CA TYR A 2 -0.95 -5.24 3.32
C TYR A 2 -1.01 -6.73 3.01
N PHE A 3 -1.61 -7.11 1.90
CA PHE A 3 -1.71 -8.50 1.48
C PHE A 3 -0.90 -8.72 0.19
N THR A 4 -0.31 -9.91 0.08
CA THR A 4 0.36 -10.33 -1.15
C THR A 4 -0.68 -10.84 -2.15
N LEU A 5 -0.98 -10.04 -3.18
CA LEU A 5 -1.99 -10.40 -4.20
C LEU A 5 -1.68 -11.72 -4.92
N GLY A 6 -0.40 -12.04 -5.13
CA GLY A 6 0.01 -13.29 -5.81
C GLY A 6 -0.36 -14.59 -5.07
N ALA A 7 -0.87 -14.50 -3.84
CA ALA A 7 -1.32 -15.63 -3.04
C ALA A 7 -2.85 -15.74 -2.91
N MET A 8 -3.62 -14.99 -3.71
CA MET A 8 -5.09 -14.97 -3.68
C MET A 8 -5.70 -15.72 -4.87
N ASP A 9 -6.87 -16.32 -4.69
CA ASP A 9 -7.63 -16.96 -5.77
C ASP A 9 -8.20 -15.94 -6.78
N MET A 10 -8.59 -14.75 -6.31
CA MET A 10 -9.19 -13.67 -7.13
C MET A 10 -8.49 -12.31 -6.90
N PRO A 11 -7.19 -12.17 -7.26
CA PRO A 11 -6.41 -10.96 -6.96
C PRO A 11 -6.93 -9.71 -7.67
N ALA A 12 -7.60 -9.87 -8.82
CA ALA A 12 -8.12 -8.75 -9.63
C ALA A 12 -9.20 -7.92 -8.92
N TYR A 13 -9.84 -8.44 -7.86
CA TYR A 13 -10.86 -7.70 -7.11
C TYR A 13 -10.26 -6.63 -6.18
N PHE A 14 -8.95 -6.67 -5.94
CA PHE A 14 -8.27 -5.76 -5.04
C PHE A 14 -7.49 -4.71 -5.83
N LYS A 15 -8.18 -3.62 -6.17
CA LYS A 15 -7.55 -2.49 -6.85
C LYS A 15 -6.57 -1.77 -5.90
N PRO A 16 -5.35 -1.43 -6.35
CA PRO A 16 -4.44 -0.57 -5.59
C PRO A 16 -5.08 0.78 -5.27
N THR A 17 -4.89 1.26 -4.05
CA THR A 17 -5.47 2.54 -3.59
C THR A 17 -4.41 3.50 -3.04
N HIS A 18 -3.23 3.01 -2.66
CA HIS A 18 -2.18 3.80 -2.03
C HIS A 18 -0.80 3.20 -2.37
N HIS A 19 0.21 4.05 -2.42
CA HIS A 19 1.62 3.66 -2.40
C HIS A 19 2.19 3.87 -1.00
N ALA A 20 2.78 2.83 -0.43
CA ALA A 20 3.47 2.88 0.86
C ALA A 20 4.98 2.67 0.65
N HIS A 21 5.81 3.06 1.62
CA HIS A 21 7.28 2.90 1.53
C HIS A 21 7.91 3.52 0.27
N VAL A 22 7.40 4.67 -0.18
CA VAL A 22 7.88 5.30 -1.43
C VAL A 22 9.32 5.81 -1.34
N ARG A 23 9.88 5.93 -0.13
CA ARG A 23 11.29 6.28 0.07
C ARG A 23 12.23 5.19 -0.45
N GLU A 24 11.77 3.93 -0.41
CA GLU A 24 12.49 2.76 -0.89
C GLU A 24 12.16 2.43 -2.37
N GLN A 25 11.42 3.30 -3.06
CA GLN A 25 11.06 3.11 -4.47
C GLN A 25 12.31 3.09 -5.37
N LEU A 26 12.34 2.15 -6.31
CA LEU A 26 13.44 2.03 -7.26
C LEU A 26 13.50 3.23 -8.21
N PRO A 27 14.70 3.76 -8.55
CA PRO A 27 14.83 4.97 -9.37
C PRO A 27 14.21 4.90 -10.77
N PHE A 28 14.03 3.69 -11.30
CA PHE A 28 13.47 3.46 -12.64
C PHE A 28 11.96 3.13 -12.62
N LEU A 29 11.36 2.95 -11.44
CA LEU A 29 9.93 2.63 -11.34
C LEU A 29 9.11 3.90 -11.56
N HIS A 30 8.51 4.02 -12.74
CA HIS A 30 7.52 5.04 -13.06
C HIS A 30 6.14 4.39 -13.14
N MET A 31 5.27 4.72 -12.19
CA MET A 31 3.85 4.35 -12.21
C MET A 31 3.05 5.66 -12.29
N PRO A 32 2.58 6.05 -13.49
CA PRO A 32 1.85 7.29 -13.72
C PRO A 32 0.40 7.11 -13.27
N ASP A 33 0.21 6.86 -11.99
CA ASP A 33 -1.09 6.83 -11.33
C ASP A 33 -1.23 8.03 -10.38
N ASP A 34 -2.48 8.40 -10.09
CA ASP A 34 -2.81 9.51 -9.18
C ASP A 34 -3.01 9.02 -7.73
N LEU A 35 -2.43 7.86 -7.36
CA LEU A 35 -2.65 7.28 -6.04
C LEU A 35 -1.83 8.02 -4.97
N PRO A 36 -2.39 8.20 -3.75
CA PRO A 36 -1.67 8.79 -2.64
C PRO A 36 -0.36 8.06 -2.31
N ARG A 37 0.70 8.82 -2.03
CA ARG A 37 2.06 8.32 -1.76
C ARG A 37 2.46 8.57 -0.31
N HIS A 38 2.85 7.51 0.39
CA HIS A 38 3.23 7.52 1.80
C HIS A 38 4.65 7.00 1.99
N LEU A 39 5.44 7.71 2.79
CA LEU A 39 6.84 7.35 3.07
C LEU A 39 7.01 6.07 3.88
N LYS A 40 6.01 5.69 4.70
CA LYS A 40 6.04 4.50 5.56
C LYS A 40 4.74 3.73 5.42
N THR A 41 3.77 3.96 6.31
CA THR A 41 2.46 3.30 6.28
C THR A 41 1.38 4.23 5.73
N SER A 42 0.40 3.67 5.00
CA SER A 42 -0.74 4.44 4.49
C SER A 42 -1.76 4.78 5.58
N VAL A 43 -1.89 3.91 6.59
CA VAL A 43 -2.76 4.10 7.74
C VAL A 43 -1.95 4.00 9.04
N PRO A 44 -2.23 4.85 10.05
CA PRO A 44 -1.68 4.67 11.39
C PRO A 44 -2.13 3.33 11.99
N ARG A 45 -1.28 2.72 12.81
CA ARG A 45 -1.73 1.59 13.64
C ARG A 45 -2.74 2.13 14.65
N PRO A 46 -3.89 1.47 14.85
CA PRO A 46 -4.74 1.79 16.00
C PRO A 46 -3.90 1.63 17.27
N ASN A 47 -3.69 2.73 18.00
CA ASN A 47 -3.19 2.64 19.37
C ASN A 47 -4.25 1.83 20.13
N GLY A 48 -3.86 0.75 20.81
CA GLY A 48 -4.76 -0.17 21.50
C GLY A 48 -5.49 0.47 22.69
N THR A 49 -6.31 1.48 22.43
CA THR A 49 -7.15 2.18 23.41
C THR A 49 -8.52 2.34 22.79
N GLN A 50 -9.18 1.19 22.62
CA GLN A 50 -10.62 1.14 22.73
C GLN A 50 -10.87 0.48 24.09
N LEU A 51 -10.96 1.32 25.13
CA LEU A 51 -11.58 0.94 26.39
C LEU A 51 -13.09 0.99 26.19
#